data_AF-A0A7W9PD74-F1
#
_entry.id   AF-A0A7W9PD74-F1
#
_cell.length_a   1.000
_cell.length_b   1.000
_cell.length_c   1.000
_cell.angle_alpha   90.00
_cell.angle_beta   90.00
_cell.angle_gamma   90.00
#
_symmetry.space_group_name_H-M   'P 1'
#
loop_
_entity.id
_entity.type
_entity.pdbx_description
1 polymer ?
#
loop_
_entity_poly.entity_id
_entity_poly.type
_entity_poly.pdbx_seq_one_letter_code
_entity_poly.pdbx_strand_id
1 'polypeptide(L)'
;MTDRSVFWDDLSEDLKDPEFVREFVLESIRIKTVDSIINALDDARAESQLSKAQLARAVAIEPATVRRLLSAKGNPTLRTVSELAAAVGLRLTLEPLPEPGREALVDALVAGKVDDLAGLESAVEQFDHAAH
;
A
#
# COMPACT_ATOMS: atom_id res chain seq x y z
N MET A 1 -11.29 -4.83 24.74
CA MET A 1 -12.19 -4.14 23.80
C MET A 1 -11.31 -3.22 23.01
N THR A 2 -11.08 -3.57 21.75
CA THR A 2 -10.23 -2.82 20.84
C THR A 2 -10.86 -1.45 20.65
N ASP A 3 -10.07 -0.42 20.94
CA ASP A 3 -10.44 0.97 20.70
C ASP A 3 -10.67 1.09 19.20
N ARG A 4 -11.94 1.10 18.78
CA ARG A 4 -12.27 1.36 17.39
C ARG A 4 -11.70 2.74 17.09
N SER A 5 -10.97 2.88 15.99
CA SER A 5 -10.38 4.18 15.67
C SER A 5 -11.53 5.18 15.54
N VAL A 6 -11.53 6.22 16.38
CA VAL A 6 -12.55 7.30 16.41
C VAL A 6 -12.81 7.85 15.00
N PHE A 7 -11.78 7.83 14.15
CA PHE A 7 -11.86 8.20 12.75
C PHE A 7 -12.82 7.32 11.93
N TRP A 8 -12.82 5.99 12.11
CA TRP A 8 -13.72 5.09 11.36
C TRP A 8 -15.17 5.20 11.82
N ASP A 9 -15.40 5.49 13.10
CA ASP A 9 -16.75 5.77 13.61
C ASP A 9 -17.34 7.02 12.95
N ASP A 10 -16.55 8.11 12.89
CA ASP A 10 -16.96 9.35 12.25
C ASP A 10 -17.22 9.18 10.74
N LEU A 11 -16.47 8.27 10.09
CA LEU A 11 -16.59 7.99 8.65
C LEU A 11 -17.82 7.15 8.29
N SER A 12 -18.47 6.50 9.25
CA SER A 12 -19.53 5.51 9.02
C SER A 12 -20.76 6.06 8.26
N GLU A 13 -21.07 7.35 8.43
CA GLU A 13 -22.16 8.01 7.71
C GLU A 13 -21.81 8.26 6.23
N ASP A 14 -20.58 8.69 5.95
CA ASP A 14 -20.11 8.91 4.58
C ASP A 14 -19.97 7.59 3.81
N LEU A 15 -19.65 6.49 4.50
CA LEU A 15 -19.59 5.13 3.94
C LEU A 15 -20.96 4.56 3.51
N LYS A 16 -22.05 5.33 3.63
CA LYS A 16 -23.35 4.99 3.04
C LYS A 16 -23.44 5.37 1.56
N ASP A 17 -22.56 6.25 1.08
CA ASP A 17 -22.48 6.63 -0.33
C ASP A 17 -21.53 5.66 -1.08
N PRO A 18 -22.04 4.86 -2.04
CA PRO A 18 -21.23 3.93 -2.82
C PRO A 18 -20.07 4.57 -3.59
N GLU A 19 -20.21 5.82 -4.05
CA GLU A 19 -19.12 6.51 -4.76
C GLU A 19 -18.00 6.88 -3.78
N PHE A 20 -18.38 7.44 -2.63
CA PHE A 20 -17.45 7.76 -1.56
C PHE A 20 -16.70 6.53 -1.04
N VAL A 21 -17.42 5.42 -0.78
CA VAL A 21 -16.80 4.16 -0.32
C VAL A 21 -15.69 3.73 -1.27
N ARG A 22 -15.96 3.72 -2.58
CA ARG A 22 -14.97 3.29 -3.57
C ARG A 22 -13.77 4.21 -3.61
N GLU A 23 -13.99 5.52 -3.65
CA GLU A 23 -12.90 6.50 -3.68
C GLU A 23 -12.03 6.39 -2.43
N PHE A 24 -12.65 6.42 -1.25
CA PHE A 24 -11.98 6.36 0.03
C PHE A 24 -11.16 5.06 0.18
N VAL A 25 -11.77 3.90 -0.13
CA VAL A 25 -11.10 2.61 0.01
C VAL A 25 -9.94 2.48 -0.98
N LEU A 26 -10.12 2.86 -2.25
CA LEU A 26 -9.06 2.80 -3.25
C LEU A 26 -7.90 3.73 -2.90
N GLU A 27 -8.18 4.93 -2.42
CA GLU A 27 -7.15 5.89 -2.03
C GLU A 27 -6.38 5.41 -0.79
N SER A 28 -7.10 4.86 0.21
CA SER A 28 -6.50 4.29 1.41
C SER A 28 -5.57 3.12 1.09
N ILE A 29 -6.02 2.19 0.24
CA ILE A 29 -5.23 1.06 -0.24
C ILE A 29 -4.01 1.56 -1.01
N ARG A 30 -4.20 2.53 -1.91
CA ARG A 30 -3.10 3.07 -2.73
C ARG A 30 -2.01 3.67 -1.86
N ILE A 31 -2.37 4.50 -0.88
CA ILE A 31 -1.42 5.14 0.03
C ILE A 31 -0.64 4.07 0.81
N LYS A 32 -1.34 3.15 1.48
CA LYS A 32 -0.69 2.11 2.30
C LYS A 32 0.20 1.18 1.46
N THR A 33 -0.31 0.73 0.32
CA THR A 33 0.46 -0.14 -0.61
C THR A 33 1.74 0.52 -1.08
N VAL A 34 1.67 1.80 -1.48
CA VAL A 34 2.85 2.55 -1.92
C VAL A 34 3.82 2.73 -0.77
N ASP A 35 3.37 3.19 0.39
CA ASP A 35 4.22 3.42 1.56
C ASP A 35 4.93 2.10 1.97
N SER A 36 4.19 0.98 2.05
CA SER A 36 4.72 -0.35 2.35
C SER A 36 5.79 -0.82 1.35
N ILE A 37 5.49 -0.77 0.04
CA ILE A 37 6.43 -1.18 -1.01
C ILE A 37 7.71 -0.32 -1.01
N ILE A 38 7.56 1.00 -0.87
CA ILE A 38 8.71 1.92 -0.87
C ILE A 38 9.61 1.67 0.34
N ASN A 39 9.03 1.43 1.51
CA ASN A 39 9.79 1.11 2.72
C ASN A 39 10.54 -0.22 2.55
N ALA A 40 9.85 -1.27 2.09
CA ALA A 40 10.49 -2.58 1.84
C ALA A 40 11.65 -2.48 0.83
N LEU A 41 11.51 -1.66 -0.22
CA LEU A 41 12.60 -1.39 -1.16
C LEU A 41 13.76 -0.62 -0.53
N ASP A 42 13.50 0.38 0.32
CA ASP A 42 14.56 1.16 0.97
C ASP A 42 15.33 0.30 1.99
N ASP A 43 14.63 -0.59 2.70
CA ASP A 43 15.19 -1.53 3.65
C ASP A 43 16.05 -2.59 2.95
N ALA A 44 15.52 -3.28 1.93
CA ALA A 44 16.28 -4.28 1.17
C ALA A 44 17.51 -3.67 0.46
N ARG A 45 17.39 -2.42 0.00
CA ARG A 45 18.53 -1.64 -0.51
C ARG A 45 19.58 -1.42 0.58
N ALA A 46 19.17 -1.03 1.78
CA ALA A 46 20.07 -0.78 2.90
C ALA A 46 20.78 -2.05 3.36
N GLU A 47 20.07 -3.18 3.44
CA GLU A 47 20.64 -4.50 3.74
C GLU A 47 21.65 -4.96 2.68
N SER A 48 21.37 -4.65 1.41
CA SER A 48 22.29 -4.88 0.28
C SER A 48 23.46 -3.89 0.21
N GLN A 49 23.58 -2.96 1.18
CA GLN A 49 24.62 -1.92 1.25
C GLN A 49 24.70 -1.02 0.00
N LEU A 50 23.61 -0.90 -0.76
CA LEU A 50 23.54 -0.06 -1.95
C LEU A 50 23.14 1.36 -1.56
N SER A 51 23.87 2.38 -2.02
CA SER A 51 23.36 3.75 -1.95
C SER A 51 22.16 3.95 -2.90
N LYS A 52 21.29 4.92 -2.61
CA LYS A 52 20.17 5.31 -3.51
C LYS A 52 20.66 5.61 -4.94
N ALA A 53 21.86 6.17 -5.10
CA ALA A 53 22.46 6.46 -6.40
C ALA A 53 23.06 5.22 -7.11
N GLN A 54 23.51 4.21 -6.37
CA GLN A 54 23.91 2.92 -6.96
C GLN A 54 22.69 2.16 -7.46
N LEU A 55 21.63 2.10 -6.64
CA LEU A 55 20.36 1.48 -7.03
C LEU A 55 19.79 2.14 -8.29
N ALA A 56 19.74 3.47 -8.35
CA ALA A 56 19.27 4.21 -9.52
C ALA A 56 20.05 3.86 -10.80
N ARG A 57 21.38 3.79 -10.70
CA ARG A 57 22.25 3.40 -11.83
C ARG A 57 22.02 1.97 -12.29
N ALA A 58 21.75 1.04 -11.36
CA ALA A 58 21.49 -0.36 -11.69
C ALA A 58 20.26 -0.55 -12.58
N VAL A 59 19.26 0.32 -12.43
CA VAL A 59 18.00 0.28 -13.21
C VAL A 59 17.92 1.36 -14.30
N ALA A 60 19.03 2.05 -14.59
CA ALA A 60 19.09 3.17 -15.55
C ALA A 60 18.05 4.29 -15.28
N ILE A 61 17.75 4.57 -14.02
CA ILE A 61 16.88 5.68 -13.57
C ILE A 61 17.75 6.81 -13.01
N GLU A 62 17.30 8.05 -13.19
CA GLU A 62 17.97 9.22 -12.64
C GLU A 62 18.03 9.17 -11.08
N PRO A 63 19.21 9.36 -10.44
CA PRO A 63 19.35 9.28 -8.99
C PRO A 63 18.41 10.22 -8.20
N ALA A 64 18.08 11.39 -8.75
CA ALA A 64 17.12 12.31 -8.14
C ALA A 64 15.71 11.73 -8.09
N THR A 65 15.31 10.95 -9.09
CA THR A 65 14.00 10.27 -9.14
C THR A 65 13.91 9.20 -8.06
N VAL A 66 14.94 8.36 -7.91
CA VAL A 66 14.99 7.34 -6.85
C VAL A 66 15.03 7.98 -5.46
N ARG A 67 15.77 9.07 -5.28
CA ARG A 67 15.76 9.82 -4.00
C ARG A 67 14.38 10.34 -3.65
N ARG A 68 13.68 10.98 -4.60
CA ARG A 68 12.31 11.47 -4.38
C ARG A 68 11.35 10.32 -4.06
N LEU A 69 11.47 9.22 -4.78
CA LEU A 69 10.65 8.03 -4.60
C LEU A 69 10.86 7.38 -3.22
N LEU A 70 12.10 7.31 -2.73
CA LEU A 70 12.45 6.72 -1.43
C LEU A 70 12.45 7.73 -0.28
N SER A 71 11.93 8.94 -0.44
CA SER A 71 11.99 9.99 0.60
C SER A 71 10.80 10.94 0.62
N ALA A 72 9.90 10.86 -0.35
CA ALA A 72 8.66 11.62 -0.39
C ALA A 72 7.51 10.72 -0.84
N LYS A 73 6.28 11.08 -0.44
CA LYS A 73 5.07 10.44 -0.98
C LYS A 73 4.99 10.72 -2.47
N GLY A 74 4.98 9.66 -3.27
CA GLY A 74 4.88 9.71 -4.73
C GLY A 74 4.15 8.48 -5.24
N ASN A 75 3.65 8.51 -6.48
CA ASN A 75 2.97 7.37 -7.09
C ASN A 75 3.92 6.70 -8.10
N PRO A 76 4.75 5.73 -7.69
CA PRO A 76 5.65 5.06 -8.61
C PRO A 76 4.86 4.21 -9.60
N THR A 77 5.42 4.01 -10.80
CA THR A 77 4.83 3.05 -11.74
C THR A 77 5.19 1.63 -11.32
N LEU A 78 4.34 0.66 -11.62
CA LEU A 78 4.63 -0.76 -11.39
C LEU A 78 5.96 -1.19 -12.03
N ARG A 79 6.26 -0.65 -13.23
CA ARG A 79 7.55 -0.84 -13.90
C ARG A 79 8.70 -0.43 -13.00
N THR A 80 8.69 0.81 -12.51
CA THR A 80 9.75 1.34 -11.64
C THR A 80 9.92 0.50 -10.39
N VAL A 81 8.82 0.13 -9.72
CA VAL A 81 8.88 -0.72 -8.52
C VAL A 81 9.48 -2.08 -8.85
N SER A 82 9.03 -2.73 -9.93
CA SER A 82 9.51 -4.06 -10.32
C SER A 82 10.99 -4.08 -10.69
N GLU A 83 11.49 -3.04 -11.37
CA GLU A 83 12.89 -2.89 -11.73
C GLU A 83 13.75 -2.66 -10.47
N LEU A 84 13.31 -1.79 -9.55
CA LEU A 84 13.99 -1.54 -8.27
C LEU A 84 14.03 -2.80 -7.40
N ALA A 85 12.92 -3.53 -7.30
CA ALA A 85 12.83 -4.80 -6.58
C ALA A 85 13.86 -5.81 -7.11
N ALA A 86 13.90 -6.01 -8.43
CA ALA A 86 14.86 -6.92 -9.05
C ALA A 86 16.32 -6.54 -8.77
N ALA A 87 16.63 -5.24 -8.74
CA ALA A 87 17.99 -4.75 -8.44
C ALA A 87 18.42 -4.99 -6.98
N VAL A 88 17.49 -5.23 -6.06
CA VAL A 88 17.77 -5.60 -4.66
C VAL A 88 17.44 -7.08 -4.37
N GLY A 89 17.23 -7.90 -5.41
CA GLY A 89 16.98 -9.35 -5.25
C GLY A 89 15.57 -9.72 -4.81
N LEU A 90 14.61 -8.79 -4.93
CA LEU A 90 13.20 -9.00 -4.60
C LEU A 90 12.35 -9.22 -5.87
N ARG A 91 11.15 -9.75 -5.67
CA ARG A 91 10.09 -9.87 -6.69
C ARG A 91 8.78 -9.34 -6.13
N LEU A 92 7.91 -8.87 -7.01
CA LEU A 92 6.53 -8.51 -6.66
C LEU A 92 5.62 -9.73 -6.83
N THR A 93 4.76 -9.98 -5.85
CA THR A 93 3.76 -11.06 -5.86
C THR A 93 2.39 -10.50 -5.49
N LEU A 94 1.34 -11.17 -5.93
CA LEU A 94 -0.02 -10.95 -5.41
C LEU A 94 -0.31 -12.05 -4.39
N GLU A 95 -0.78 -11.64 -3.22
CA GLU A 95 -1.12 -12.53 -2.13
C GLU A 95 -2.59 -12.30 -1.73
N PRO A 96 -3.31 -13.36 -1.32
CA PRO A 96 -4.68 -13.18 -0.84
C PRO A 96 -4.66 -12.39 0.47
N LEU A 97 -5.60 -11.45 0.61
CA LEU A 97 -5.84 -10.81 1.90
C LEU A 97 -6.31 -11.85 2.93
N PRO A 98 -5.88 -11.74 4.20
CA PRO A 98 -6.35 -12.61 5.26
C PRO A 98 -7.84 -12.38 5.57
N GLU A 99 -8.51 -13.44 6.01
CA GLU A 99 -9.85 -13.33 6.58
C GLU A 99 -9.79 -12.76 8.01
N PRO A 100 -10.83 -12.04 8.47
CA PRO A 100 -12.14 -11.84 7.83
C PRO A 100 -12.24 -10.61 6.90
N GLY A 101 -11.20 -9.79 6.80
CA GLY A 101 -11.30 -8.49 6.11
C GLY A 101 -11.47 -8.57 4.59
N ARG A 102 -11.09 -9.69 3.98
CA ARG A 102 -11.12 -9.85 2.52
C ARG A 102 -12.53 -9.69 1.93
N GLU A 103 -13.53 -10.33 2.52
CA GLU A 103 -14.92 -10.25 2.05
C GLU A 103 -15.45 -8.81 2.18
N ALA A 104 -15.27 -8.20 3.35
CA ALA A 104 -15.68 -6.82 3.61
C ALA A 104 -15.09 -5.82 2.60
N LEU A 105 -13.82 -5.98 2.24
CA LEU A 105 -13.18 -5.14 1.24
C LEU A 105 -13.77 -5.33 -0.16
N VAL A 106 -13.99 -6.58 -0.57
CA VAL A 106 -14.57 -6.90 -1.88
C VAL A 106 -15.96 -6.32 -1.99
N ASP A 107 -16.78 -6.44 -0.95
CA ASP A 107 -18.13 -5.87 -0.92
C ASP A 107 -18.11 -4.34 -0.97
N ALA A 108 -17.20 -3.70 -0.22
CA ALA A 108 -17.01 -2.26 -0.26
C ALA A 108 -16.72 -1.76 -1.69
N LEU A 109 -15.84 -2.44 -2.43
CA LEU A 109 -15.45 -2.00 -3.78
C LEU A 109 -16.45 -2.41 -4.87
N VAL A 110 -16.94 -3.65 -4.83
CA VAL A 110 -17.80 -4.23 -5.88
C VAL A 110 -19.26 -3.81 -5.65
N ALA A 111 -19.79 -4.05 -4.45
CA ALA A 111 -21.18 -3.73 -4.12
C ALA A 111 -21.36 -2.26 -3.71
N GLY A 112 -20.28 -1.56 -3.33
CA GLY A 112 -20.36 -0.18 -2.86
C GLY A 112 -21.02 -0.08 -1.49
N LYS A 113 -20.85 -1.10 -0.64
CA LYS A 113 -21.52 -1.21 0.65
C LYS A 113 -20.54 -1.65 1.73
N VAL A 114 -20.71 -1.12 2.93
CA VAL A 114 -19.90 -1.48 4.10
C VAL A 114 -20.82 -2.05 5.17
N ASP A 115 -21.01 -3.38 5.13
CA ASP A 115 -21.81 -4.10 6.13
C ASP A 115 -20.98 -4.52 7.35
N ASP A 116 -19.66 -4.68 7.17
CA ASP A 116 -18.68 -4.96 8.22
C ASP A 116 -17.56 -3.90 8.21
N LEU A 117 -17.78 -2.83 9.00
CA LEU A 117 -16.81 -1.74 9.15
C LEU A 117 -15.50 -2.20 9.80
N ALA A 118 -15.57 -3.12 10.77
CA ALA A 118 -14.38 -3.61 11.46
C ALA A 118 -13.54 -4.51 10.55
N GLY A 119 -14.19 -5.34 9.74
CA GLY A 119 -13.55 -6.12 8.69
C GLY A 119 -12.90 -5.23 7.63
N LEU A 120 -13.57 -4.16 7.21
CA LEU A 120 -13.02 -3.20 6.25
C LEU A 120 -11.80 -2.47 6.81
N GLU A 121 -11.87 -1.96 8.04
CA GLU A 121 -10.73 -1.35 8.74
C GLU A 121 -9.56 -2.34 8.79
N SER A 122 -9.81 -3.57 9.24
CA SER A 122 -8.78 -4.61 9.32
C SER A 122 -8.15 -4.90 7.95
N ALA A 123 -8.95 -4.96 6.88
CA ALA A 123 -8.49 -5.22 5.53
C ALA A 123 -7.61 -4.09 4.98
N VAL A 124 -8.01 -2.84 5.19
CA VAL A 124 -7.23 -1.66 4.76
C VAL A 124 -5.88 -1.64 5.47
N GLU A 125 -5.84 -1.95 6.77
CA GLU A 125 -4.59 -2.03 7.54
C GLU A 125 -3.63 -3.12 7.05
N GLN A 126 -4.11 -4.20 6.43
CA GLN A 126 -3.22 -5.24 5.86
C GLN A 126 -2.31 -4.71 4.74
N PHE A 127 -2.70 -3.63 4.04
CA PHE A 127 -1.88 -3.05 2.97
C PHE A 127 -0.69 -2.24 3.49
N ASP A 128 -0.61 -1.98 4.80
CA ASP A 128 0.54 -1.32 5.43
C ASP A 128 1.68 -2.31 5.72
N HIS A 129 1.37 -3.60 5.83
CA HIS A 129 2.36 -4.63 6.13
C HIS A 129 3.07 -5.10 4.86
N ALA A 130 4.38 -4.83 4.76
CA ALA A 130 5.22 -5.53 3.80
C ALA A 130 5.37 -6.99 4.27
N ALA A 131 5.15 -7.96 3.38
CA ALA A 131 5.42 -9.36 3.69
C ALA A 131 6.91 -9.51 4.05
N HIS A 132 7.19 -9.79 5.33
CA HIS A 132 8.53 -10.08 5.85
C HIS A 132 8.90 -11.54 5.59
#